data_AF-A0A8E2E1I0-F1
#
_entry.id   AF-A0A8E2E1I0-F1
#
_cell.length_a   1.000
_cell.length_b   1.000
_cell.length_c   1.000
_cell.angle_alpha   90.00
_cell.angle_beta   90.00
_cell.angle_gamma   90.00
#
_symmetry.space_group_name_H-M   'P 1'
#
loop_
_entity.id
_entity.type
_entity.pdbx_description
1 polymer ?
#
loop_
_entity_poly.entity_id
_entity_poly.type
_entity_poly.pdbx_seq_one_letter_code
_entity_poly.pdbx_strand_id
1 'polypeptide(L)' 'MGNGAKAQQKRERNAKEKKGPSSQLKSNAAAKTIICKVCRQDFQSTAKKDQLQVHAENKHSKTYDDCFA' A
#
# COMPACT_ATOMS: atom_id res chain seq x y z
N MET A 1 -24.04 18.04 37.33
CA MET A 1 -24.33 17.61 35.94
C MET A 1 -23.01 17.67 35.17
N GLY A 2 -22.25 16.57 35.16
CA GLY A 2 -20.84 16.57 34.73
C GLY A 2 -20.62 15.91 33.38
N ASN A 3 -19.70 16.48 32.58
CA ASN A 3 -18.85 15.97 31.47
C ASN A 3 -19.18 14.66 30.70
N GLY A 4 -20.42 14.16 30.74
CA GLY A 4 -20.84 12.94 30.03
C GLY A 4 -20.83 13.14 28.52
N ALA A 5 -21.23 14.32 28.03
CA ALA A 5 -21.21 14.65 26.61
C ALA A 5 -19.79 14.62 26.02
N LYS A 6 -18.80 15.16 26.72
CA LYS A 6 -17.39 15.09 26.29
C LYS A 6 -16.84 13.67 26.32
N ALA A 7 -17.20 12.88 27.34
CA ALA A 7 -16.80 11.47 27.44
C ALA A 7 -17.43 10.62 26.33
N GLN A 8 -18.70 10.86 26.00
CA GLN A 8 -19.43 10.16 24.95
C GLN A 8 -18.90 10.52 23.56
N GLN A 9 -18.65 11.80 23.27
CA GLN A 9 -17.99 12.22 22.02
C GLN A 9 -16.57 11.66 21.89
N LYS A 10 -15.82 11.53 23.00
CA LYS A 10 -14.50 10.89 22.98
C LYS A 10 -14.60 9.39 22.70
N ARG A 11 -15.54 8.69 23.33
CA ARG A 11 -15.79 7.26 23.08
C ARG A 11 -16.25 7.02 21.65
N GLU A 12 -17.10 7.88 21.10
CA GLU A 12 -17.63 7.77 19.74
C GLU A 12 -16.55 8.05 18.68
N ARG A 13 -15.65 9.02 18.91
CA ARG A 13 -14.45 9.20 18.07
C ARG A 13 -13.51 7.99 18.14
N ASN A 14 -13.26 7.45 19.34
CA ASN A 14 -12.35 6.32 19.52
C ASN A 14 -12.91 5.01 18.95
N ALA A 15 -14.24 4.85 18.95
CA ALA A 15 -14.93 3.70 18.34
C ALA A 15 -14.92 3.76 16.80
N LYS A 16 -14.93 4.97 16.21
CA LYS A 16 -14.75 5.20 14.77
C LYS A 16 -13.28 5.05 14.36
N GLU A 17 -12.35 5.40 15.24
CA GLU A 17 -10.92 5.06 15.13
C GLU A 17 -10.63 3.64 15.61
N LYS A 18 -11.31 2.62 15.07
CA LYS A 18 -10.73 1.27 15.06
C LYS A 18 -9.48 1.34 14.18
N LYS A 19 -8.38 1.79 14.78
CA LYS A 19 -7.03 1.75 14.23
C LYS A 19 -6.68 0.28 14.05
N GLY A 20 -7.17 -0.31 12.95
CA GLY A 20 -6.50 -1.45 12.34
C GLY A 20 -5.02 -1.09 12.16
N PRO A 21 -4.11 -2.07 12.16
CA PRO A 21 -2.69 -1.83 12.36
C PRO A 21 -2.14 -0.78 11.39
N SER A 22 -2.03 0.48 11.84
CA SER A 22 -1.53 1.58 11.01
C SER A 22 -0.07 1.36 10.62
N SER A 23 0.64 0.60 11.44
CA SER A 23 1.98 0.09 11.15
C SER A 23 2.01 -0.76 9.90
N GLN A 24 1.00 -1.62 9.67
CA GLN A 24 0.96 -2.47 8.50
C GLN A 24 0.79 -1.66 7.21
N LEU A 25 -0.03 -0.61 7.21
CA LEU A 25 -0.17 0.26 6.04
C LEU A 25 1.13 1.02 5.73
N LYS A 26 1.81 1.54 6.77
CA LYS A 26 3.09 2.22 6.61
C LYS A 26 4.19 1.27 6.11
N SER A 27 4.27 0.07 6.68
CA SER A 27 5.23 -0.96 6.25
C SER A 27 4.97 -1.41 4.82
N ASN A 28 3.70 -1.58 4.42
CA ASN A 28 3.34 -1.92 3.03
C ASN A 28 3.71 -0.81 2.05
N ALA A 29 3.51 0.47 2.42
CA ALA A 29 3.94 1.60 1.59
C ALA A 29 5.46 1.66 1.44
N ALA A 30 6.20 1.46 2.54
CA ALA A 30 7.67 1.40 2.53
C ALA A 30 8.21 0.20 1.75
N ALA A 31 7.46 -0.90 1.69
CA ALA A 31 7.84 -2.09 0.93
C ALA A 31 7.74 -1.87 -0.59
N LYS A 32 7.14 -0.78 -1.09
CA LYS A 32 7.03 -0.54 -2.54
C LYS A 32 8.29 0.07 -3.14
N THR A 33 9.33 -0.73 -3.32
CA THR A 33 10.65 -0.27 -3.77
C THR A 33 10.94 -0.57 -5.24
N ILE A 34 10.19 -1.45 -5.88
CA ILE A 34 10.39 -1.81 -7.30
C ILE A 34 9.54 -0.87 -8.15
N ILE A 35 10.14 -0.22 -9.15
CA ILE A 35 9.44 0.76 -10.00
C ILE A 35 9.60 0.35 -11.46
N CYS A 36 8.49 0.24 -12.18
CA CYS A 36 8.49 0.04 -13.63
C CYS A 36 9.07 1.28 -14.32
N LYS A 37 10.08 1.13 -15.19
CA LYS A 37 10.70 2.26 -15.90
C LYS A 37 9.81 2.86 -16.97
N VAL A 38 8.81 2.11 -17.45
CA VAL A 38 7.91 2.53 -18.54
C VAL A 38 6.73 3.34 -18.01
N CYS A 39 5.96 2.80 -17.07
CA CYS A 39 4.77 3.45 -16.53
C CYS A 39 4.93 4.05 -15.13
N ARG A 40 6.10 3.87 -14.49
CA ARG A 40 6.41 4.36 -13.13
C ARG A 40 5.48 3.80 -12.04
N GLN A 41 4.80 2.69 -12.32
CA GLN A 41 4.02 1.97 -11.33
C GLN A 41 4.96 1.35 -10.28
N ASP A 42 4.56 1.47 -9.02
CA ASP A 42 5.24 0.99 -7.82
C ASP A 42 4.78 -0.42 -7.45
N PHE A 43 5.75 -1.30 -7.16
CA PHE A 43 5.54 -2.69 -6.79
C PHE A 43 6.24 -3.00 -5.47
N GLN A 44 5.66 -3.94 -4.71
CA GLN A 44 6.25 -4.43 -3.47
C GLN A 44 7.60 -5.10 -3.74
N SER A 45 8.55 -4.92 -2.83
CA SER A 45 9.90 -5.48 -2.86
C SER A 45 9.91 -7.01 -2.85
N THR A 46 8.83 -7.61 -2.35
CA THR A 46 8.59 -9.05 -2.29
C THR A 46 7.88 -9.59 -3.54
N ALA A 47 7.57 -8.75 -4.54
CA ALA A 47 6.96 -9.20 -5.79
C ALA A 47 7.87 -10.21 -6.50
N LYS A 48 7.29 -11.32 -6.94
CA LYS A 48 8.03 -12.36 -7.66
C LYS A 48 8.29 -11.94 -9.11
N LYS A 49 9.39 -12.43 -9.70
CA LYS A 49 9.75 -12.18 -11.10
C LYS A 49 8.58 -12.48 -12.05
N ASP A 50 7.87 -13.60 -11.85
CA ASP A 50 6.72 -13.98 -12.67
C ASP A 50 5.61 -12.91 -12.68
N GLN A 51 5.35 -12.27 -11.54
CA GLN A 51 4.33 -11.21 -11.46
C GLN A 51 4.76 -9.94 -12.20
N LEU A 52 6.05 -9.61 -12.13
CA LEU A 52 6.63 -8.45 -12.82
C LEU A 52 6.72 -8.72 -14.34
N GLN A 53 7.00 -9.95 -14.74
CA GLN A 53 6.99 -10.38 -16.13
C GLN A 53 5.58 -10.28 -16.73
N VAL A 54 4.56 -10.75 -16.01
CA VAL A 54 3.15 -10.59 -16.40
C VAL A 54 2.76 -9.11 -16.57
N HIS A 55 3.32 -8.19 -15.76
CA HIS A 55 3.13 -6.77 -15.97
C HIS A 55 3.80 -6.29 -17.26
N ALA A 56 5.08 -6.64 -17.46
CA ALA A 56 5.85 -6.24 -18.63
C ALA A 56 5.18 -6.72 -19.94
N GLU A 57 4.71 -7.97 -19.97
CA GLU A 57 4.05 -8.57 -21.13
C GLU A 57 2.67 -7.95 -21.39
N ASN A 58 1.80 -7.86 -20.37
CA ASN A 58 0.41 -7.43 -20.58
C ASN A 58 0.24 -5.92 -20.69
N LYS A 59 1.12 -5.12 -20.08
CA LYS A 59 1.01 -3.65 -20.11
C LYS A 59 1.89 -3.00 -21.16
N HIS A 60 3.02 -3.63 -21.47
CA HIS A 60 4.04 -3.02 -22.32
C HIS A 60 4.47 -3.91 -23.47
N SER A 61 3.99 -5.15 -23.55
CA SER A 61 4.43 -6.14 -24.55
C SER A 61 5.96 -6.23 -24.62
N LYS A 62 6.61 -6.13 -23.46
CA LYS A 62 8.06 -6.11 -23.27
C LYS A 62 8.52 -7.23 -22.36
N THR A 63 9.82 -7.51 -22.39
CA THR A 63 10.45 -8.43 -21.45
C THR A 63 10.60 -7.79 -20.07
N TYR A 64 10.84 -8.63 -19.06
CA TYR A 64 11.15 -8.16 -17.70
C TYR A 64 12.32 -7.18 -17.68
N ASP A 65 13.41 -7.50 -18.39
CA ASP A 65 14.62 -6.69 -18.37
C ASP A 65 14.38 -5.30 -19.01
N ASP A 66 13.62 -5.22 -20.10
CA ASP A 66 13.29 -3.93 -20.74
C ASP A 66 12.37 -3.04 -19.88
N CYS A 67 11.70 -3.61 -18.88
CA CYS A 67 10.67 -2.94 -18.11
C CYS A 67 11.12 -2.60 -16.67
N PHE A 68 11.97 -3.44 -16.08
CA PHE A 68 12.38 -3.38 -14.67
C PHE A 68 13.89 -3.45 -14.41
N ALA A 69 14.72 -3.90 -15.37
CA ALA A 69 16.18 -3.81 -15.22
C ALA A 69 16.64 -2.38 -15.46
#